data_AF-A0A2V3VB96-F1
#
_entry.id   AF-A0A2V3VB96-F1
#
_cell.length_a   1.000
_cell.length_b   1.000
_cell.length_c   1.000
_cell.angle_alpha   90.00
_cell.angle_beta   90.00
_cell.angle_gamma   90.00
#
_symmetry.space_group_name_H-M   'P 1'
#
loop_
_entity.id
_entity.type
_entity.pdbx_description
1 polymer ?
#
loop_
_entity_poly.entity_id
_entity_poly.type
_entity_poly.pdbx_seq_one_letter_code
_entity_poly.pdbx_strand_id
1 'polypeptide(L)'
;MGVTLIEHIPWICALVATLAALELLRRLRLAHWQLQAQGEGQGGSAQALEQALSVGRIGNWHFEWSDTSLVWSDEVFAIYQRDRSLGEPSMSEAIMAYHPDDRRKVREAVQRALDHGDDINLHARLVNNAGEVREILVRGTSRHGSDGTTTGVLGFIIDLGPAAQQAG
;
A
#
# COMPACT_ATOMS: atom_id res chain seq x y z
N MET A 1 -26.18 58.26 -41.44
CA MET A 1 -26.49 56.83 -41.28
C MET A 1 -25.36 56.19 -40.50
N GLY A 2 -25.58 55.67 -39.29
CA GLY A 2 -24.56 54.98 -38.50
C GLY A 2 -24.73 55.10 -36.98
N VAL A 3 -25.77 54.51 -36.39
CA VAL A 3 -25.89 54.39 -34.91
C VAL A 3 -26.46 53.03 -34.44
N THR A 4 -26.82 52.10 -35.34
CA THR A 4 -27.46 50.83 -34.94
C THR A 4 -26.50 49.79 -34.33
N LEU A 5 -25.17 49.96 -34.46
CA LEU A 5 -24.22 48.95 -34.00
C LEU A 5 -24.00 48.98 -32.48
N ILE A 6 -24.22 50.12 -31.82
CA ILE A 6 -23.90 50.32 -30.39
C ILE A 6 -24.99 49.74 -29.47
N GLU A 7 -26.25 49.76 -29.90
CA GLU A 7 -27.39 49.27 -29.10
C GLU A 7 -27.38 47.75 -28.89
N HIS A 8 -26.72 47.01 -29.78
CA HIS A 8 -26.64 45.55 -29.71
C HIS A 8 -25.39 45.03 -28.98
N ILE A 9 -24.40 45.90 -28.68
CA ILE A 9 -23.17 45.53 -27.97
C ILE A 9 -23.45 44.81 -26.64
N PRO A 10 -24.41 45.26 -25.79
CA PRO A 10 -24.68 44.58 -24.52
C PRO A 10 -25.15 43.13 -24.69
N TRP A 11 -25.98 42.86 -25.70
CA TRP A 11 -26.49 41.52 -26.00
C TRP A 11 -25.40 40.60 -26.57
N ILE A 12 -24.50 41.15 -27.40
CA ILE A 12 -23.36 40.42 -27.94
C ILE A 12 -22.39 40.05 -26.81
N CYS A 13 -22.08 40.98 -25.90
CA CYS A 13 -21.25 40.72 -24.74
C CYS A 13 -21.87 39.67 -23.80
N ALA A 14 -23.17 39.75 -23.55
CA ALA A 14 -23.89 38.77 -22.74
C ALA A 14 -23.88 37.36 -23.38
N LEU A 15 -24.06 37.27 -24.69
CA LEU A 15 -23.99 36.01 -25.43
C LEU A 15 -22.59 35.40 -25.38
N VAL A 16 -21.55 36.20 -25.63
CA VAL A 16 -20.15 35.75 -25.58
C VAL A 16 -19.77 35.28 -24.17
N ALA A 17 -20.18 36.01 -23.12
CA ALA A 17 -19.94 35.62 -21.74
C ALA A 17 -20.64 34.29 -21.39
N THR A 18 -21.87 34.10 -21.86
CA THR A 18 -22.63 32.86 -21.66
C THR A 18 -21.99 31.68 -22.38
N LEU A 19 -21.54 31.87 -23.62
CA LEU A 19 -20.84 30.83 -24.39
C LEU A 19 -19.49 30.46 -23.76
N ALA A 20 -18.73 31.45 -23.27
CA ALA A 20 -17.48 31.23 -22.55
C ALA A 20 -17.73 30.45 -21.24
N ALA A 21 -18.77 30.81 -20.48
CA ALA A 21 -19.17 30.09 -19.27
C ALA A 21 -19.58 28.64 -19.57
N LEU A 22 -20.32 28.41 -20.66
CA LEU A 22 -20.74 27.06 -21.07
C LEU A 22 -19.55 26.19 -21.49
N GLU A 23 -18.60 26.73 -22.24
CA GLU A 23 -17.39 26.01 -22.63
C GLU A 23 -16.49 25.72 -21.42
N LEU A 24 -16.38 26.64 -20.46
CA LEU A 24 -15.69 26.41 -19.21
C LEU A 24 -16.35 25.28 -18.40
N LEU A 25 -17.68 25.29 -18.27
CA LEU A 25 -18.43 24.21 -17.61
C LEU A 25 -18.25 22.88 -18.33
N ARG A 26 -18.20 22.87 -19.67
CA ARG A 26 -17.92 21.67 -20.45
C ARG A 26 -16.52 21.13 -20.16
N ARG A 27 -15.50 22.00 -20.14
CA ARG A 27 -14.11 21.63 -19.81
C ARG A 27 -13.98 21.11 -18.38
N LEU A 28 -14.61 21.77 -17.41
CA LEU A 28 -14.61 21.33 -16.01
C LEU A 28 -15.31 19.99 -15.84
N ARG A 29 -16.45 19.78 -16.49
CA ARG A 29 -17.13 18.47 -16.49
C ARG A 29 -16.26 17.39 -17.09
N LEU A 30 -15.65 17.64 -18.26
CA LEU A 30 -14.75 16.67 -18.91
C LEU A 30 -13.53 16.33 -18.06
N ALA A 31 -12.92 17.32 -17.40
CA ALA A 31 -11.81 17.10 -16.49
C ALA A 31 -12.25 16.31 -15.25
N HIS A 32 -13.44 16.58 -14.70
CA HIS A 32 -13.99 15.83 -13.59
C HIS A 32 -14.30 14.38 -13.97
N TRP A 33 -14.88 14.17 -15.17
CA TRP A 33 -15.07 12.84 -15.76
C TRP A 33 -13.75 12.08 -15.94
N GLN A 34 -12.68 12.76 -16.37
CA GLN A 34 -11.36 12.13 -16.50
C GLN A 34 -10.77 11.69 -15.16
N LEU A 35 -10.91 12.51 -14.11
CA LEU A 35 -10.45 12.15 -12.76
C LEU A 35 -11.24 10.96 -12.21
N GLN A 36 -12.55 10.92 -12.43
CA GLN A 36 -13.40 9.82 -11.98
C GLN A 36 -13.12 8.53 -12.77
N ALA A 37 -13.00 8.61 -14.10
CA ALA A 37 -12.69 7.45 -14.93
C ALA A 37 -11.31 6.82 -14.62
N GLN A 38 -10.31 7.63 -14.27
CA GLN A 38 -9.02 7.12 -13.79
C GLN A 38 -9.14 6.48 -12.40
N GLY A 39 -9.92 7.09 -11.49
CA GLY A 39 -10.18 6.55 -10.16
C GLY A 39 -10.92 5.21 -10.18
N GLU A 40 -11.91 5.05 -11.05
CA GLU A 40 -12.68 3.81 -11.19
C GLU A 40 -11.84 2.67 -11.79
N GLY A 41 -11.01 2.96 -12.80
CA GLY A 41 -10.09 1.98 -13.38
C GLY A 41 -8.99 1.52 -12.41
N GLN A 42 -8.47 2.44 -11.59
CA GLN A 42 -7.53 2.11 -10.52
C GLN A 42 -8.22 1.37 -9.38
N GLY A 43 -9.42 1.79 -8.97
CA GLY A 43 -10.19 1.15 -7.89
C GLY A 43 -10.54 -0.30 -8.20
N GLY A 44 -11.03 -0.59 -9.42
CA GLY A 44 -11.32 -1.96 -9.84
C GLY A 44 -10.08 -2.85 -9.90
N SER A 45 -8.95 -2.32 -10.37
CA SER A 45 -7.68 -3.07 -10.44
C SER A 45 -7.07 -3.29 -9.05
N ALA A 46 -7.13 -2.28 -8.17
CA ALA A 46 -6.67 -2.38 -6.78
C ALA A 46 -7.51 -3.36 -5.98
N GLN A 47 -8.84 -3.31 -6.11
CA GLN A 47 -9.75 -4.25 -5.45
C GLN A 47 -9.52 -5.70 -5.93
N ALA A 48 -9.34 -5.90 -7.24
CA ALA A 48 -9.02 -7.22 -7.79
C ALA A 48 -7.68 -7.75 -7.27
N LEU A 49 -6.67 -6.86 -7.13
CA LEU A 49 -5.38 -7.20 -6.55
C LEU A 49 -5.50 -7.57 -5.07
N GLU A 50 -6.18 -6.75 -4.26
CA GLU A 50 -6.43 -7.04 -2.84
C GLU A 50 -7.13 -8.37 -2.65
N GLN A 51 -8.14 -8.66 -3.48
CA GLN A 51 -8.84 -9.94 -3.45
C GLN A 51 -7.91 -11.10 -3.83
N ALA A 52 -7.08 -10.95 -4.87
CA ALA A 52 -6.11 -11.98 -5.25
C ALA A 52 -5.06 -12.22 -4.16
N LEU A 53 -4.55 -11.16 -3.53
CA LEU A 53 -3.61 -11.24 -2.41
C LEU A 53 -4.24 -11.93 -1.20
N SER A 54 -5.48 -11.60 -0.85
CA SER A 54 -6.18 -12.23 0.26
C SER A 54 -6.49 -13.71 0.00
N VAL A 55 -6.96 -14.06 -1.21
CA VAL A 55 -7.16 -15.47 -1.61
C VAL A 55 -5.83 -16.25 -1.54
N GLY A 56 -4.73 -15.62 -1.93
CA GLY A 56 -3.39 -16.20 -1.84
C GLY A 56 -2.77 -16.18 -0.44
N ARG A 57 -3.44 -15.61 0.57
CA ARG A 57 -2.92 -15.37 1.93
C ARG A 57 -1.58 -14.61 1.90
N ILE A 58 -1.52 -13.59 1.04
CA ILE A 58 -0.35 -12.74 0.81
C ILE A 58 -0.62 -11.38 1.45
N GLY A 59 0.05 -11.10 2.55
CA GLY A 59 0.08 -9.78 3.16
C GLY A 59 1.25 -8.95 2.64
N ASN A 60 1.02 -7.65 2.45
CA ASN A 60 2.11 -6.70 2.21
C ASN A 60 2.44 -5.94 3.48
N TRP A 61 3.71 -5.62 3.66
CA TRP A 61 4.20 -4.82 4.77
C TRP A 61 5.27 -3.87 4.25
N HIS A 62 5.39 -2.72 4.90
CA HIS A 62 6.52 -1.85 4.67
C HIS A 62 7.00 -1.25 5.99
N PHE A 63 8.30 -1.04 6.06
CA PHE A 63 8.94 -0.37 7.16
C PHE A 63 9.57 0.93 6.63
N GLU A 64 9.45 2.03 7.36
CA GLU A 64 10.03 3.33 7.03
C GLU A 64 11.01 3.78 8.11
N TRP A 65 12.20 4.23 7.71
CA TRP A 65 13.29 4.47 8.64
C TRP A 65 13.15 5.85 9.28
N SER A 66 12.52 6.80 8.58
CA SER A 66 12.38 8.18 9.03
C SER A 66 11.61 8.30 10.35
N ASP A 67 10.58 7.47 10.54
CA ASP A 67 9.71 7.48 11.71
C ASP A 67 9.62 6.11 12.39
N THR A 68 10.40 5.12 11.94
CA THR A 68 10.36 3.74 12.47
C THR A 68 8.95 3.14 12.38
N SER A 69 8.17 3.51 11.36
CA SER A 69 6.82 3.00 11.17
C SER A 69 6.85 1.65 10.45
N LEU A 70 6.16 0.67 11.03
CA LEU A 70 5.87 -0.62 10.40
C LEU A 70 4.40 -0.62 10.02
N VAL A 71 4.11 -0.71 8.73
CA VAL A 71 2.73 -0.69 8.22
C VAL A 71 2.38 -2.05 7.64
N TRP A 72 1.20 -2.53 8.00
CA TRP A 72 0.69 -3.84 7.65
C TRP A 72 -0.60 -3.75 6.84
N SER A 73 -0.70 -4.53 5.77
CA SER A 73 -1.97 -4.74 5.11
C SER A 73 -2.93 -5.54 5.98
N ASP A 74 -4.22 -5.48 5.65
CA ASP A 74 -5.29 -6.27 6.28
C ASP A 74 -4.94 -7.76 6.38
N GLU A 75 -4.36 -8.31 5.31
CA GLU A 75 -3.96 -9.71 5.27
C GLU A 75 -2.79 -10.04 6.22
N VAL A 76 -1.88 -9.11 6.54
CA VAL A 76 -0.83 -9.37 7.55
C VAL A 76 -1.46 -9.48 8.94
N PHE A 77 -2.41 -8.61 9.27
CA PHE A 77 -3.18 -8.73 10.52
C PHE A 77 -3.92 -10.07 10.60
N ALA A 78 -4.51 -10.52 9.49
CA ALA A 78 -5.19 -11.82 9.41
C ALA A 78 -4.22 -13.00 9.62
N ILE A 79 -3.04 -12.98 8.98
CA ILE A 79 -2.00 -14.02 9.14
C ILE A 79 -1.52 -14.09 10.60
N TYR A 80 -1.30 -12.94 11.24
CA TYR A 80 -0.89 -12.85 12.64
C TYR A 80 -2.04 -13.11 13.63
N GLN A 81 -3.30 -13.19 13.17
CA GLN A 81 -4.50 -13.19 14.00
C GLN A 81 -4.52 -12.02 15.00
N ARG A 82 -4.04 -10.84 14.58
CA ARG A 82 -3.97 -9.64 15.43
C ARG A 82 -5.18 -8.75 15.18
N ASP A 83 -5.79 -8.27 16.26
CA ASP A 83 -6.83 -7.25 16.16
C ASP A 83 -6.25 -5.92 15.66
N ARG A 84 -6.85 -5.38 14.61
CA ARG A 84 -6.49 -4.09 13.99
C ARG A 84 -6.73 -2.91 14.91
N SER A 85 -7.66 -3.03 15.87
CA SER A 85 -7.95 -1.98 16.85
C SER A 85 -6.75 -1.65 17.75
N LEU A 86 -5.80 -2.59 17.87
CA LEU A 86 -4.55 -2.42 18.61
C LEU A 86 -3.48 -1.64 17.83
N GLY A 87 -3.77 -1.28 16.58
CA GLY A 87 -2.80 -0.67 15.67
C GLY A 87 -1.66 -1.59 15.26
N GLU A 88 -0.76 -1.02 14.48
CA GLU A 88 0.46 -1.67 14.02
C GLU A 88 1.40 -2.00 15.19
N PRO A 89 1.99 -3.20 15.23
CA PRO A 89 2.96 -3.54 16.25
C PRO A 89 4.31 -2.87 15.98
N SER A 90 5.12 -2.73 17.01
CA SER A 90 6.55 -2.47 16.85
C SER A 90 7.23 -3.62 16.10
N MET A 91 8.36 -3.32 15.44
CA MET A 91 9.18 -4.34 14.79
C MET A 91 9.57 -5.48 15.76
N SER A 92 9.87 -5.14 17.02
CA SER A 92 10.17 -6.12 18.06
C SER A 92 9.00 -7.06 18.35
N GLU A 93 7.79 -6.54 18.49
CA GLU A 93 6.59 -7.34 18.73
C GLU A 93 6.28 -8.24 17.53
N ALA A 94 6.43 -7.72 16.31
CA ALA A 94 6.28 -8.49 15.09
C ALA A 94 7.24 -9.69 15.03
N ILE A 95 8.50 -9.50 15.43
CA ILE A 95 9.53 -10.56 15.48
C ILE A 95 9.22 -11.57 16.60
N MET A 96 8.64 -11.15 17.71
CA MET A 96 8.31 -12.06 18.83
C MET A 96 7.24 -13.10 18.48
N ALA A 97 6.38 -12.83 17.50
CA ALA A 97 5.40 -13.79 17.01
C ALA A 97 6.03 -14.97 16.24
N TYR A 98 7.26 -14.84 15.75
CA TYR A 98 7.95 -15.97 15.12
C TYR A 98 8.26 -17.06 16.15
N HIS A 99 8.30 -18.31 15.68
CA HIS A 99 8.66 -19.46 16.50
C HIS A 99 10.01 -19.22 17.19
N PRO A 100 10.18 -19.57 18.48
CA PRO A 100 11.39 -19.27 19.26
C PRO A 100 12.71 -19.60 18.54
N ASP A 101 12.77 -20.75 17.87
CA ASP A 101 13.94 -21.21 17.11
C ASP A 101 14.26 -20.35 15.88
N ASP A 102 13.24 -19.73 15.28
CA ASP A 102 13.38 -18.95 14.05
C ASP A 102 13.62 -17.46 14.33
N ARG A 103 13.29 -16.97 15.54
CA ARG A 103 13.43 -15.55 15.94
C ARG A 103 14.82 -14.99 15.71
N ARG A 104 15.87 -15.77 16.01
CA ARG A 104 17.26 -15.33 15.84
C ARG A 104 17.57 -15.07 14.37
N LYS A 105 17.22 -16.00 13.49
CA LYS A 105 17.40 -15.88 12.03
C LYS A 105 16.65 -14.68 11.46
N VAL A 106 15.41 -14.48 11.92
CA VAL A 106 14.58 -13.34 11.48
C VAL A 106 15.21 -12.02 11.91
N ARG A 107 15.65 -11.90 13.17
CA ARG A 107 16.31 -10.70 13.67
C ARG A 107 17.60 -10.39 12.91
N GLU A 108 18.42 -11.40 12.64
CA GLU A 108 19.66 -11.23 11.86
C GLU A 108 19.37 -10.72 10.44
N ALA A 109 18.34 -11.24 9.78
CA ALA A 109 17.97 -10.79 8.44
C ALA A 109 17.38 -9.37 8.43
N VAL A 110 16.54 -9.02 9.42
CA VAL A 110 16.07 -7.64 9.59
C VAL A 110 17.26 -6.72 9.84
N GLN A 111 18.20 -7.11 10.71
CA GLN A 111 19.38 -6.30 11.01
C GLN A 111 20.26 -6.08 9.78
N ARG A 112 20.47 -7.10 8.94
CA ARG A 112 21.20 -6.93 7.67
C ARG A 112 20.50 -5.99 6.70
N ALA A 113 19.17 -6.07 6.61
CA ALA A 113 18.40 -5.12 5.81
C ALA A 113 18.55 -3.68 6.34
N LEU A 114 18.56 -3.51 7.66
CA LEU A 114 18.76 -2.21 8.31
C LEU A 114 20.17 -1.65 8.08
N ASP A 115 21.21 -2.45 8.30
CA ASP A 115 22.60 -1.99 8.34
C ASP A 115 23.27 -1.95 6.96
N HIS A 116 22.86 -2.83 6.05
CA HIS A 116 23.51 -3.04 4.76
C HIS A 116 22.57 -2.82 3.57
N GLY A 117 21.27 -2.67 3.81
CA GLY A 117 20.28 -2.61 2.74
C GLY A 117 20.12 -3.94 2.01
N ASP A 118 20.42 -5.05 2.68
CA ASP A 118 20.21 -6.38 2.10
C ASP A 118 18.71 -6.67 1.92
N ASP A 119 18.37 -7.44 0.90
CA ASP A 119 17.01 -7.96 0.75
C ASP A 119 16.71 -9.05 1.80
N ILE A 120 15.46 -9.08 2.26
CA ILE A 120 14.95 -10.12 3.14
C ILE A 120 14.39 -11.26 2.29
N ASN A 121 14.84 -12.48 2.56
CA ASN A 121 14.25 -13.70 2.01
C ASN A 121 14.34 -14.81 3.05
N LEU A 122 13.20 -15.11 3.68
CA LEU A 122 13.13 -15.99 4.85
C LEU A 122 11.96 -16.95 4.73
N HIS A 123 12.24 -18.24 4.89
CA HIS A 123 11.22 -19.22 5.25
C HIS A 123 11.28 -19.42 6.78
N ALA A 124 10.18 -19.19 7.49
CA ALA A 124 10.13 -19.31 8.94
C ALA A 124 8.76 -19.81 9.41
N ARG A 125 8.67 -20.12 10.70
CA ARG A 125 7.41 -20.45 11.37
C ARG A 125 6.91 -19.25 12.16
N LEU A 126 5.64 -18.92 11.99
CA LEU A 126 4.92 -17.91 12.77
C LEU A 126 4.01 -18.60 13.76
N VAL A 127 4.03 -18.18 15.02
CA VAL A 127 3.01 -18.55 16.01
C VAL A 127 2.03 -17.39 16.07
N ASN A 128 0.86 -17.56 15.46
CA ASN A 128 -0.16 -16.51 15.45
C ASN A 128 -0.79 -16.34 16.84
N ASN A 129 -1.58 -15.29 17.04
CA ASN A 129 -2.22 -15.03 18.34
C ASN A 129 -3.29 -16.08 18.73
N ALA A 130 -3.72 -16.93 17.80
CA ALA A 130 -4.56 -18.09 18.09
C ALA A 130 -3.75 -19.30 18.59
N GLY A 131 -2.41 -19.22 18.61
CA GLY A 131 -1.51 -20.28 19.04
C GLY A 131 -1.17 -21.30 17.95
N GLU A 132 -1.59 -21.06 16.70
CA GLU A 132 -1.30 -21.95 15.58
C GLU A 132 0.09 -21.65 15.01
N VAL A 133 0.82 -22.71 14.65
CA VAL A 133 2.10 -22.59 13.96
C VAL A 133 1.87 -22.63 12.45
N ARG A 134 2.27 -21.56 11.77
CA ARG A 134 2.12 -21.36 10.32
C ARG A 134 3.48 -21.34 9.66
N GLU A 135 3.65 -22.05 8.55
CA GLU A 135 4.80 -21.85 7.66
C GLU A 135 4.58 -20.57 6.85
N ILE A 136 5.58 -19.69 6.87
CA ILE A 136 5.51 -18.40 6.19
C ILE A 136 6.76 -18.12 5.36
N LEU A 137 6.56 -17.57 4.18
CA LEU A 137 7.63 -16.99 3.37
C LEU A 137 7.58 -15.47 3.50
N VAL A 138 8.68 -14.87 3.92
CA VAL A 138 8.83 -13.42 4.05
C VAL A 138 9.86 -12.94 3.04
N ARG A 139 9.45 -12.01 2.19
CA ARG A 139 10.34 -11.32 1.25
C ARG A 139 10.27 -9.83 1.46
N GLY A 140 11.41 -9.16 1.42
CA GLY A 140 11.49 -7.71 1.51
C GLY A 140 12.59 -7.18 0.60
N THR A 141 12.31 -6.11 -0.12
CA THR A 141 13.30 -5.38 -0.90
C THR A 141 13.65 -4.10 -0.18
N SER A 142 14.95 -3.88 0.05
CA SER A 142 15.44 -2.64 0.63
C SER A 142 15.33 -1.48 -0.37
N ARG A 143 14.90 -0.32 0.12
CA ARG A 143 14.74 0.89 -0.68
C ARG A 143 15.80 1.90 -0.29
N HIS A 144 16.44 2.49 -1.30
CA HIS A 144 17.50 3.47 -1.11
C HIS A 144 17.06 4.86 -1.54
N GLY A 145 17.51 5.87 -0.79
CA GLY A 145 17.42 7.27 -1.16
C GLY A 145 18.39 7.62 -2.30
N SER A 146 18.28 8.83 -2.81
CA SER A 146 19.14 9.34 -3.89
C SER A 146 20.62 9.45 -3.50
N ASP A 147 20.93 9.48 -2.20
CA ASP A 147 22.26 9.51 -1.62
C ASP A 147 22.82 8.10 -1.30
N GLY A 148 22.07 7.04 -1.63
CA GLY A 148 22.43 5.64 -1.35
C GLY A 148 22.08 5.16 0.06
N THR A 149 21.49 6.01 0.90
CA THR A 149 21.04 5.62 2.25
C THR A 149 19.84 4.69 2.18
N THR A 150 19.77 3.66 3.02
CA THR A 150 18.57 2.81 3.14
C THR A 150 17.47 3.61 3.83
N THR A 151 16.33 3.76 3.15
CA THR A 151 15.16 4.53 3.61
C THR A 151 14.03 3.65 4.12
N GLY A 152 13.95 2.42 3.62
CA GLY A 152 12.76 1.62 3.68
C GLY A 152 13.03 0.15 3.37
N VAL A 153 12.10 -0.73 3.75
CA VAL A 153 11.96 -2.06 3.20
C VAL A 153 10.49 -2.25 2.91
N LEU A 154 10.18 -2.68 1.69
CA LEU A 154 8.84 -3.07 1.28
C LEU A 154 8.84 -4.56 1.01
N GLY A 155 7.78 -5.25 1.40
CA GLY A 155 7.79 -6.70 1.37
C GLY A 155 6.43 -7.34 1.40
N PHE A 156 6.48 -8.66 1.30
CA PHE A 156 5.35 -9.55 1.42
C PHE A 156 5.62 -10.62 2.47
N ILE A 157 4.56 -11.07 3.11
CA ILE A 157 4.50 -12.28 3.90
C ILE A 157 3.44 -13.17 3.26
N ILE A 158 3.79 -14.43 3.01
CA ILE A 158 2.92 -15.41 2.39
C ILE A 158 2.74 -16.54 3.39
N ASP A 159 1.51 -16.83 3.76
CA ASP A 159 1.17 -17.97 4.60
C ASP A 159 1.02 -19.22 3.74
N LEU A 160 1.96 -20.14 3.91
CA LEU A 160 2.04 -21.41 3.18
C LEU A 160 1.14 -22.49 3.79
N GLY A 161 0.55 -22.24 4.96
CA GLY A 161 -0.34 -23.15 5.67
C GLY A 161 0.19 -23.57 7.05
N PRO A 162 -0.44 -24.57 7.66
CA PRO A 162 0.02 -25.16 8.91
C PRO A 162 1.45 -25.69 8.76
N ALA A 163 2.30 -25.41 9.75
CA ALA A 163 3.65 -25.97 9.74
C ALA A 163 3.59 -27.49 9.82
N ALA A 164 4.30 -28.18 8.91
CA ALA A 164 4.43 -29.62 8.98
C ALA A 164 5.06 -30.00 10.32
N GLN A 165 4.48 -30.99 11.02
CA GLN A 165 5.15 -31.61 12.15
C GLN A 165 6.44 -32.23 11.63
N GLN A 166 7.58 -31.58 11.88
CA GLN A 166 8.88 -32.17 11.64
C GLN A 166 8.98 -33.40 12.54
N ALA A 167 8.84 -34.58 11.94
CA ALA A 167 9.07 -35.84 12.59
C ALA A 167 10.59 -36.00 12.80
N GLY A 168 10.99 -36.10 14.08
CA GLY A 168 12.23 -36.74 14.54
C GLY A 168 13.53 -36.02 14.23
#